data_AF-A0A856MRN1-F1
#
_entry.id   AF-A0A856MRN1-F1
#
_cell.length_a   1.000
_cell.length_b   1.000
_cell.length_c   1.000
_cell.angle_alpha   90.00
_cell.angle_beta   90.00
_cell.angle_gamma   90.00
#
_symmetry.space_group_name_H-M   'P 1'
#
loop_
_entity.id
_entity.type
_entity.pdbx_description
1 polymer ?
#
loop_
_entity_poly.entity_id
_entity_poly.type
_entity_poly.pdbx_seq_one_letter_code
_entity_poly.pdbx_strand_id
1 'polypeptide(L)'
;MGNDSNWLKSEMVLVLSPKKQSTISKGSFQDMLEALGVRETGLLSGNPNQYQFENPLSFIGKYQFGEILLIRLGYYKADIYYGRGADKNYWRGTWTKKKGIDSKLKFLNTPNVQEEAIREAFRVYWKDINDILSRQGKSINNYLGQKKTFNDKGKSKTITITLSGIIAGAHLRGPDQVVNLLVTAKVSHDEFGTSIVEYMEMFGGYDMRIENL
;
A
#
# COMPACT_ATOMS: atom_id res chain seq x y z
N MET A 1 -12.97 -18.94 46.73
CA MET A 1 -12.54 -19.64 45.50
C MET A 1 -13.44 -19.11 44.40
N GLY A 2 -13.08 -18.00 43.73
CA GLY A 2 -12.21 -18.01 42.54
C GLY A 2 -13.00 -18.59 41.36
N ASN A 3 -13.27 -17.93 40.24
CA ASN A 3 -12.62 -16.79 39.61
C ASN A 3 -13.58 -16.17 38.57
N ASP A 4 -13.55 -14.85 38.47
CA ASP A 4 -14.28 -14.03 37.51
C ASP A 4 -13.80 -14.28 36.08
N SER A 5 -14.70 -14.71 35.19
CA SER A 5 -14.45 -14.69 33.74
C SER A 5 -14.90 -13.36 33.14
N ASN A 6 -14.17 -12.30 33.49
CA ASN A 6 -14.36 -10.94 32.94
C ASN A 6 -13.09 -10.44 32.21
N TRP A 7 -12.40 -11.33 31.50
CA TRP A 7 -11.07 -11.07 30.92
C TRP A 7 -11.03 -11.02 29.38
N LEU A 8 -12.12 -10.60 28.73
CA LEU A 8 -12.12 -10.28 27.30
C LEU A 8 -12.59 -8.85 26.98
N LYS A 9 -12.70 -7.96 27.98
CA LYS A 9 -13.17 -6.58 27.79
C LYS A 9 -12.19 -5.46 28.18
N SER A 10 -10.94 -5.74 28.58
CA SER A 10 -10.06 -4.67 29.10
C SER A 10 -8.74 -4.42 28.37
N GLU A 11 -8.56 -4.88 27.12
CA GLU A 11 -7.39 -4.48 26.30
C GLU A 11 -7.71 -3.75 24.99
N MET A 12 -8.96 -3.27 24.82
CA MET A 12 -9.19 -2.07 23.99
C MET A 12 -8.72 -0.85 24.78
N VAL A 13 -7.39 -0.77 24.98
CA VAL A 13 -6.72 0.43 25.48
C VAL A 13 -6.93 1.50 24.43
N LEU A 14 -7.91 2.36 24.71
CA LEU A 14 -7.93 3.78 24.39
C LEU A 14 -7.04 4.16 23.19
N VAL A 15 -7.51 3.86 21.97
CA VAL A 15 -7.01 4.55 20.79
C VAL A 15 -7.41 6.00 20.98
N LEU A 16 -6.48 6.80 21.50
CA LEU A 16 -6.60 8.24 21.56
C LEU A 16 -7.00 8.71 20.17
N SER A 17 -8.22 9.23 20.04
CA SER A 17 -8.70 9.86 18.82
C SER A 17 -7.60 10.79 18.30
N PRO A 18 -7.13 10.62 17.05
CA PRO A 18 -6.15 11.55 16.51
C PRO A 18 -6.76 12.96 16.62
N LYS A 19 -5.99 13.89 17.20
CA LYS A 19 -6.32 15.32 17.26
C LYS A 19 -7.01 15.70 15.96
N LYS A 20 -8.22 16.26 16.04
CA LYS A 20 -9.05 16.74 14.92
C LYS A 20 -8.14 17.46 13.91
N GLN A 21 -7.69 16.72 12.90
CA GLN A 21 -6.73 17.24 11.95
C GLN A 21 -7.57 17.91 10.87
N SER A 22 -7.67 19.24 10.98
CA SER A 22 -8.28 20.09 9.98
C SER A 22 -7.38 20.11 8.74
N THR A 23 -7.39 19.01 7.99
CA THR A 23 -6.96 18.95 6.59
C THR A 23 -8.22 18.74 5.78
N ILE A 24 -8.47 19.59 4.79
CA ILE A 24 -9.55 19.37 3.82
C ILE A 24 -9.31 17.99 3.22
N SER A 25 -10.23 17.06 3.45
CA SER A 25 -10.17 15.72 2.88
C SER A 25 -10.15 15.80 1.36
N LYS A 26 -9.28 15.02 0.72
CA LYS A 26 -9.22 14.86 -0.73
C LYS A 26 -10.34 13.93 -1.26
N GLY A 27 -11.05 13.26 -0.36
CA GLY A 27 -12.08 12.29 -0.68
C GLY A 27 -12.00 11.06 0.22
N SER A 28 -12.89 10.11 -0.01
CA SER A 28 -12.96 8.84 0.70
C SER A 28 -11.79 7.90 0.34
N PHE A 29 -11.66 6.82 1.11
CA PHE A 29 -10.76 5.72 0.74
C PHE A 29 -11.10 5.10 -0.63
N GLN A 30 -12.37 5.07 -1.03
CA GLN A 30 -12.74 4.60 -2.37
C GLN A 30 -12.21 5.55 -3.45
N ASP A 31 -12.28 6.86 -3.22
CA ASP A 31 -11.73 7.85 -4.16
C ASP A 31 -10.21 7.71 -4.30
N MET A 32 -9.51 7.31 -3.23
CA MET A 32 -8.09 6.97 -3.28
C MET A 32 -7.83 5.77 -4.20
N LEU A 33 -8.62 4.70 -4.08
CA LEU A 33 -8.47 3.50 -4.90
C LEU A 33 -8.76 3.79 -6.38
N GLU A 34 -9.78 4.60 -6.68
CA GLU A 34 -10.04 5.03 -8.05
C GLU A 34 -8.90 5.88 -8.60
N ALA A 35 -8.40 6.84 -7.83
CA ALA A 35 -7.25 7.66 -8.24
C ALA A 35 -5.99 6.81 -8.46
N LEU A 36 -5.76 5.81 -7.60
CA LEU A 36 -4.64 4.89 -7.74
C LEU A 36 -4.78 4.08 -9.04
N GLY A 37 -5.95 3.49 -9.31
CA GLY A 37 -6.20 2.78 -10.55
C GLY A 37 -5.94 3.61 -11.80
N VAL A 38 -6.34 4.90 -11.78
CA VAL A 38 -6.03 5.84 -12.87
C VAL A 38 -4.52 6.05 -13.01
N ARG A 39 -3.81 6.29 -11.91
CA ARG A 39 -2.35 6.52 -11.93
C ARG A 39 -1.56 5.32 -12.43
N GLU A 40 -2.00 4.13 -12.03
CA GLU A 40 -1.36 2.86 -12.31
C GLU A 40 -1.55 2.41 -13.77
N THR A 41 -2.71 2.70 -14.36
CA THR A 41 -3.07 2.19 -15.71
C THR A 41 -3.09 3.26 -16.79
N GLY A 42 -3.20 4.54 -16.41
CA GLY A 42 -3.48 5.64 -17.34
C GLY A 42 -4.91 5.67 -17.90
N LEU A 43 -5.77 4.72 -17.49
CA LEU A 43 -7.17 4.66 -17.91
C LEU A 43 -8.05 5.45 -16.94
N LEU A 44 -9.11 6.07 -17.44
CA LEU A 44 -10.07 6.82 -16.63
C LEU A 44 -10.74 5.94 -15.56
N SER A 45 -11.11 6.56 -14.45
CA SER A 45 -11.86 5.92 -13.36
C SER A 45 -13.15 5.28 -13.89
N GLY A 46 -13.47 4.09 -13.40
CA GLY A 46 -14.61 3.29 -13.85
C GLY A 46 -14.40 2.55 -15.17
N ASN A 47 -13.27 2.70 -15.86
CA ASN A 47 -12.97 1.92 -17.06
C ASN A 47 -12.70 0.44 -16.68
N PRO A 48 -13.50 -0.54 -17.14
CA PRO A 48 -13.33 -1.94 -16.77
C PRO A 48 -11.98 -2.52 -17.22
N ASN A 49 -11.35 -1.94 -18.25
CA ASN A 49 -10.05 -2.40 -18.75
C ASN A 49 -8.92 -2.14 -17.75
N GLN A 50 -9.14 -1.33 -16.70
CA GLN A 50 -8.19 -1.19 -15.60
C GLN A 50 -7.85 -2.56 -14.97
N TYR A 51 -8.86 -3.41 -14.74
CA TYR A 51 -8.66 -4.72 -14.11
C TYR A 51 -7.95 -5.74 -15.01
N GLN A 52 -7.90 -5.49 -16.31
CA GLN A 52 -7.25 -6.35 -17.31
C GLN A 52 -5.89 -5.79 -17.76
N PHE A 53 -5.48 -4.63 -17.24
CA PHE A 53 -4.25 -3.96 -17.65
C PHE A 53 -3.01 -4.77 -17.28
N GLU A 54 -2.02 -4.78 -18.17
CA GLU A 54 -0.70 -5.36 -17.92
C GLU A 54 0.38 -4.44 -18.48
N ASN A 55 1.36 -4.08 -17.66
CA ASN A 55 2.46 -3.21 -18.10
C ASN A 55 3.64 -4.03 -18.70
N PRO A 56 4.65 -3.38 -19.29
CA PRO A 56 5.80 -4.07 -19.90
C PRO A 56 6.64 -4.94 -18.94
N LEU A 57 6.59 -4.69 -17.62
CA LEU A 57 7.21 -5.51 -16.58
C LEU A 57 6.26 -6.61 -16.05
N SER A 58 5.13 -6.81 -16.74
CA SER A 58 4.09 -7.79 -16.46
C SER A 58 3.45 -7.67 -15.07
N PHE A 59 3.43 -6.46 -14.49
CA PHE A 59 2.51 -6.18 -13.39
C PHE A 59 1.08 -6.12 -13.92
N ILE A 60 0.13 -6.64 -13.15
CA ILE A 60 -1.23 -6.93 -13.66
C ILE A 60 -2.34 -6.25 -12.85
N GLY A 61 -3.43 -5.94 -13.52
CA GLY A 61 -4.67 -5.46 -12.92
C GLY A 61 -4.66 -3.98 -12.55
N LYS A 62 -5.78 -3.52 -11.99
CA LYS A 62 -6.03 -2.09 -11.71
C LYS A 62 -4.96 -1.46 -10.81
N TYR A 63 -4.37 -2.28 -9.93
CA TYR A 63 -3.39 -1.86 -8.93
C TYR A 63 -1.98 -2.44 -9.18
N GLN A 64 -1.68 -2.86 -10.42
CA GLN A 64 -0.34 -3.32 -10.84
C GLN A 64 0.28 -4.32 -9.86
N PHE A 65 -0.41 -5.44 -9.62
CA PHE A 65 0.08 -6.51 -8.76
C PHE A 65 1.28 -7.21 -9.40
N GLY A 66 2.35 -7.39 -8.61
CA GLY A 66 3.50 -8.24 -8.95
C GLY A 66 3.43 -9.60 -8.27
N GLU A 67 4.24 -10.55 -8.75
CA GLU A 67 4.34 -11.91 -8.21
C GLU A 67 4.67 -11.88 -6.72
N ILE A 68 5.64 -11.06 -6.29
CA ILE A 68 6.02 -10.95 -4.87
C ILE A 68 4.84 -10.54 -3.99
N LEU A 69 4.03 -9.58 -4.43
CA LEU A 69 2.87 -9.14 -3.65
C LEU A 69 1.83 -10.26 -3.56
N LEU A 70 1.49 -10.91 -4.68
CA LEU A 70 0.53 -12.01 -4.67
C LEU A 70 1.04 -13.26 -3.93
N ILE A 71 2.36 -13.46 -3.85
CA ILE A 71 2.97 -14.45 -2.96
C ILE A 71 2.73 -14.08 -1.50
N ARG A 72 3.02 -12.84 -1.11
CA ARG A 72 2.80 -12.37 0.28
C ARG A 72 1.34 -12.44 0.71
N LEU A 73 0.42 -12.19 -0.23
CA LEU A 73 -1.02 -12.29 0.01
C LEU A 73 -1.55 -13.74 -0.08
N GLY A 74 -0.72 -14.70 -0.50
CA GLY A 74 -1.09 -16.11 -0.58
C GLY A 74 -1.97 -16.48 -1.77
N TYR A 75 -2.08 -15.62 -2.80
CA TYR A 75 -2.72 -15.94 -4.09
C TYR A 75 -1.79 -16.74 -5.01
N TYR A 76 -0.48 -16.64 -4.80
CA TYR A 76 0.54 -17.17 -5.70
C TYR A 76 1.71 -17.82 -4.97
N LYS A 77 2.45 -18.70 -5.66
CA LYS A 77 3.67 -19.34 -5.17
C LYS A 77 4.69 -19.40 -6.31
N ALA A 78 5.88 -18.86 -6.08
CA ALA A 78 7.03 -18.99 -6.98
C ALA A 78 8.34 -18.81 -6.22
N ASP A 79 9.40 -19.50 -6.65
CA ASP A 79 10.75 -19.34 -6.08
C ASP A 79 11.57 -18.29 -6.83
N ILE A 80 11.27 -18.11 -8.12
CA ILE A 80 11.87 -17.13 -9.01
C ILE A 80 10.76 -16.16 -9.43
N TYR A 81 10.99 -14.87 -9.20
CA TYR A 81 10.03 -13.81 -9.51
C TYR A 81 10.77 -12.48 -9.68
N TYR A 82 10.05 -11.42 -10.08
CA TYR A 82 10.63 -10.10 -10.27
C TYR A 82 11.39 -9.60 -9.03
N GLY A 83 12.67 -9.27 -9.19
CA GLY A 83 13.55 -8.89 -8.07
C GLY A 83 14.18 -10.07 -7.31
N ARG A 84 13.87 -11.31 -7.71
CA ARG A 84 14.50 -12.55 -7.22
C ARG A 84 14.71 -13.53 -8.38
N GLY A 85 15.73 -13.26 -9.18
CA GLY A 85 16.15 -14.13 -10.29
C GLY A 85 15.35 -13.97 -11.59
N ALA A 86 14.32 -13.11 -11.62
CA ALA A 86 13.66 -12.68 -12.85
C ALA A 86 13.68 -11.16 -13.01
N ASP A 87 13.74 -10.72 -14.27
CA ASP A 87 13.72 -9.34 -14.73
C ASP A 87 12.31 -8.78 -14.95
N LYS A 88 11.28 -9.63 -14.89
CA LYS A 88 9.86 -9.24 -14.90
C LYS A 88 8.99 -10.32 -14.24
N ASN A 89 7.69 -10.02 -14.09
CA ASN A 89 6.72 -10.96 -13.52
C ASN A 89 6.28 -11.99 -14.57
N TYR A 90 6.86 -13.19 -14.55
CA TYR A 90 6.61 -14.19 -15.59
C TYR A 90 5.32 -14.98 -15.40
N TRP A 91 4.77 -15.01 -14.19
CA TRP A 91 3.57 -15.77 -13.83
C TRP A 91 3.70 -17.28 -14.15
N ARG A 92 4.90 -17.85 -13.93
CA ARG A 92 5.25 -19.27 -14.19
C ARG A 92 5.16 -20.21 -12.98
N GLY A 93 4.99 -19.68 -11.78
CA GLY A 93 4.66 -20.41 -10.57
C GLY A 93 3.19 -20.87 -10.50
N THR A 94 2.72 -21.15 -9.28
CA THR A 94 1.43 -21.80 -9.00
C THR A 94 0.45 -20.86 -8.31
N TRP A 95 -0.76 -20.73 -8.86
CA TRP A 95 -1.89 -20.07 -8.21
C TRP A 95 -2.52 -20.96 -7.15
N THR A 96 -2.85 -20.40 -5.99
CA THR A 96 -3.21 -21.19 -4.79
C THR A 96 -4.69 -21.54 -4.68
N LYS A 97 -5.55 -21.01 -5.58
CA LYS A 97 -7.02 -21.06 -5.47
C LYS A 97 -7.60 -20.22 -4.34
N LYS A 98 -6.81 -19.35 -3.69
CA LYS A 98 -7.34 -18.37 -2.72
C LYS A 98 -8.44 -17.54 -3.40
N LYS A 99 -9.60 -17.45 -2.75
CA LYS A 99 -10.82 -16.80 -3.29
C LYS A 99 -11.22 -17.33 -4.69
N GLY A 100 -10.93 -18.61 -4.95
CA GLY A 100 -11.20 -19.25 -6.23
C GLY A 100 -10.24 -18.88 -7.36
N ILE A 101 -9.19 -18.07 -7.13
CA ILE A 101 -8.24 -17.67 -8.17
C ILE A 101 -7.19 -18.76 -8.42
N ASP A 102 -7.31 -19.44 -9.55
CA ASP A 102 -6.46 -20.56 -9.98
C ASP A 102 -5.58 -20.23 -11.20
N SER A 103 -5.68 -19.01 -11.72
CA SER A 103 -4.94 -18.57 -12.91
C SER A 103 -4.86 -17.05 -13.00
N LYS A 104 -3.85 -16.55 -13.73
CA LYS A 104 -3.70 -15.12 -14.06
C LYS A 104 -4.94 -14.58 -14.76
N LEU A 105 -5.46 -15.32 -15.74
CA LEU A 105 -6.65 -14.95 -16.48
C LEU A 105 -7.86 -14.77 -15.56
N LYS A 106 -8.04 -15.66 -14.58
CA LYS A 106 -9.14 -15.56 -13.60
C LYS A 106 -8.96 -14.37 -12.67
N PHE A 107 -7.74 -14.07 -12.24
CA PHE A 107 -7.44 -12.87 -11.44
C PHE A 107 -7.79 -11.57 -12.19
N LEU A 108 -7.35 -11.46 -13.46
CA LEU A 108 -7.63 -10.31 -14.32
C LEU A 108 -9.14 -10.13 -14.63
N ASN A 109 -9.90 -11.23 -14.65
CA ASN A 109 -11.35 -11.21 -14.90
C ASN A 109 -12.22 -11.20 -13.63
N THR A 110 -11.63 -11.02 -12.44
CA THR A 110 -12.38 -10.96 -11.18
C THR A 110 -12.12 -9.65 -10.44
N PRO A 111 -12.75 -8.53 -10.85
CA PRO A 111 -12.54 -7.21 -10.25
C PRO A 111 -12.65 -7.18 -8.72
N ASN A 112 -13.67 -7.83 -8.15
CA ASN A 112 -13.87 -7.88 -6.71
C ASN A 112 -12.67 -8.47 -5.95
N VAL A 113 -11.96 -9.45 -6.54
CA VAL A 113 -10.78 -10.03 -5.90
C VAL A 113 -9.58 -9.08 -5.97
N GLN A 114 -9.46 -8.24 -7.00
CA GLN A 114 -8.45 -7.19 -7.03
C GLN A 114 -8.72 -6.11 -5.98
N GLU A 115 -9.98 -5.72 -5.81
CA GLU A 115 -10.43 -4.78 -4.77
C GLU A 115 -10.20 -5.33 -3.35
N GLU A 116 -10.39 -6.63 -3.13
CA GLU A 116 -10.03 -7.29 -1.87
C GLU A 116 -8.50 -7.36 -1.68
N ALA A 117 -7.77 -7.78 -2.72
CA ALA A 117 -6.32 -7.97 -2.64
C ALA A 117 -5.54 -6.67 -2.37
N ILE A 118 -5.97 -5.53 -2.92
CA ILE A 118 -5.30 -4.24 -2.64
C ILE A 118 -5.51 -3.81 -1.19
N ARG A 119 -6.68 -4.09 -0.61
CA ARG A 119 -6.97 -3.80 0.81
C ARG A 119 -6.15 -4.70 1.73
N GLU A 120 -6.04 -6.00 1.40
CA GLU A 120 -5.11 -6.91 2.08
C GLU A 120 -3.67 -6.41 2.00
N ALA A 121 -3.20 -5.96 0.83
CA ALA A 121 -1.87 -5.39 0.64
C ALA A 121 -1.63 -4.19 1.56
N PHE A 122 -2.59 -3.27 1.63
CA PHE A 122 -2.49 -2.08 2.48
C PHE A 122 -2.45 -2.44 3.98
N ARG A 123 -3.18 -3.47 4.43
CA ARG A 123 -3.02 -3.99 5.81
C ARG A 123 -1.61 -4.51 6.07
N VAL A 124 -1.07 -5.27 5.13
CA VAL A 124 0.30 -5.80 5.23
C VAL A 124 1.30 -4.65 5.30
N TYR A 125 1.17 -3.64 4.44
CA TYR A 125 2.05 -2.47 4.46
C TYR A 125 1.96 -1.70 5.77
N TRP A 126 0.75 -1.45 6.27
CA TRP A 126 0.55 -0.79 7.55
C TRP A 126 1.25 -1.54 8.69
N LYS A 127 1.07 -2.87 8.75
CA LYS A 127 1.69 -3.71 9.77
C LYS A 127 3.22 -3.66 9.66
N ASP A 128 3.77 -3.87 8.47
CA ASP A 128 5.22 -3.87 8.25
C ASP A 128 5.86 -2.55 8.66
N ILE A 129 5.25 -1.41 8.28
CA ILE A 129 5.77 -0.08 8.62
C ILE A 129 5.83 0.10 10.15
N ASN A 130 4.77 -0.27 10.86
CA ASN A 130 4.74 -0.20 12.32
C ASN A 130 5.76 -1.15 12.97
N ASP A 131 5.91 -2.36 12.44
CA ASP A 131 6.89 -3.33 12.92
C ASP A 131 8.33 -2.83 12.71
N ILE A 132 8.65 -2.25 11.55
CA ILE A 132 9.99 -1.71 11.27
C ILE A 132 10.27 -0.48 12.15
N LEU A 133 9.31 0.44 12.30
CA LEU A 133 9.47 1.61 13.16
C LEU A 133 9.62 1.23 14.64
N SER A 134 8.83 0.29 15.13
CA SER A 134 8.88 -0.14 16.54
C SER A 134 10.21 -0.79 16.90
N ARG A 135 10.80 -1.60 16.00
CA ARG A 135 12.17 -2.13 16.16
C ARG A 135 13.24 -1.03 16.28
N GLN A 136 12.96 0.18 15.81
CA GLN A 136 13.83 1.36 15.93
C GLN A 136 13.43 2.28 17.09
N GLY A 137 12.50 1.87 17.95
CA GLY A 137 11.96 2.69 19.04
C GLY A 137 11.11 3.88 18.56
N LYS A 138 10.48 3.78 17.38
CA LYS A 138 9.69 4.84 16.76
C LYS A 138 8.24 4.40 16.56
N SER A 139 7.35 5.37 16.41
CA SER A 139 5.95 5.16 16.05
C SER A 139 5.62 5.96 14.79
N ILE A 140 4.72 5.44 13.95
CA ILE A 140 4.19 6.18 12.79
C ILE A 140 3.51 7.49 13.20
N ASN A 141 2.93 7.54 14.40
CA ASN A 141 2.32 8.75 14.96
C ASN A 141 3.31 9.89 15.16
N ASN A 142 4.61 9.59 15.23
CA ASN A 142 5.67 10.60 15.30
C ASN A 142 5.82 11.36 13.97
N TYR A 143 5.15 10.95 12.90
CA TYR A 143 5.28 11.55 11.56
C TYR A 143 3.97 12.08 11.01
N LEU A 144 2.84 11.43 11.32
CA LEU A 144 1.52 11.82 10.82
C LEU A 144 1.22 13.29 11.15
N GLY A 145 0.81 14.04 10.12
CA GLY A 145 0.48 15.45 10.21
C GLY A 145 1.62 16.43 10.01
N GLN A 146 2.87 15.97 10.00
CA GLN A 146 4.00 16.86 9.85
C GLN A 146 4.10 17.36 8.40
N LYS A 147 4.34 18.66 8.26
CA LYS A 147 4.84 19.23 7.00
C LYS A 147 6.35 19.01 6.96
N LYS A 148 6.83 18.29 5.95
CA LYS A 148 8.25 17.97 5.79
C LYS A 148 8.71 18.29 4.37
N THR A 149 9.87 18.93 4.26
CA THR A 149 10.53 19.20 2.99
C THR A 149 11.51 18.09 2.67
N PHE A 150 11.42 17.54 1.48
CA PHE A 150 12.32 16.54 0.93
C PHE A 150 13.06 17.12 -0.27
N ASN A 151 14.33 16.76 -0.43
CA ASN A 151 15.08 17.05 -1.65
C ASN A 151 15.04 15.81 -2.56
N ASP A 152 14.52 15.98 -3.76
CA ASP A 152 14.44 14.94 -4.78
C ASP A 152 15.11 15.44 -6.06
N LYS A 153 16.25 14.85 -6.42
CA LYS A 153 17.04 15.21 -7.61
C LYS A 153 17.28 16.73 -7.72
N GLY A 154 17.60 17.38 -6.59
CA GLY A 154 17.87 18.82 -6.51
C GLY A 154 16.62 19.71 -6.42
N LYS A 155 15.41 19.13 -6.46
CA LYS A 155 14.14 19.87 -6.29
C LYS A 155 13.61 19.65 -4.89
N SER A 156 13.34 20.74 -4.18
CA SER A 156 12.70 20.69 -2.86
C SER A 156 11.19 20.57 -3.01
N LYS A 157 10.59 19.65 -2.26
CA LYS A 157 9.13 19.43 -2.21
C LYS A 157 8.67 19.31 -0.77
N THR A 158 7.68 20.11 -0.38
CA THR A 158 7.09 20.08 0.97
C THR A 158 5.74 19.39 0.92
N ILE A 159 5.60 18.31 1.68
CA ILE A 159 4.34 17.55 1.78
C ILE A 159 3.87 17.46 3.23
N THR A 160 2.57 17.30 3.42
CA THR A 160 2.02 16.85 4.71
C THR A 160 2.03 15.33 4.73
N ILE A 161 2.68 14.74 5.73
CA ILE A 161 2.71 13.28 5.90
C ILE A 161 1.34 12.82 6.39
N THR A 162 0.68 11.95 5.63
CA THR A 162 -0.66 11.41 5.95
C THR A 162 -0.66 9.89 5.84
N LEU A 163 -1.65 9.23 6.45
CA LEU A 163 -1.78 7.78 6.38
C LEU A 163 -1.94 7.28 4.95
N SER A 164 -2.84 7.89 4.18
CA SER A 164 -3.07 7.54 2.76
C SER A 164 -1.81 7.72 1.92
N GLY A 165 -1.05 8.81 2.15
CA GLY A 165 0.23 9.04 1.49
C GLY A 165 1.27 7.96 1.83
N ILE A 166 1.44 7.65 3.13
CA ILE A 166 2.36 6.59 3.60
C ILE A 166 2.04 5.25 2.94
N ILE A 167 0.76 4.86 2.89
CA ILE A 167 0.35 3.57 2.33
C ILE A 167 0.52 3.54 0.81
N ALA A 168 0.24 4.63 0.11
CA ALA A 168 0.55 4.75 -1.32
C ALA A 168 2.06 4.71 -1.61
N GLY A 169 2.88 5.37 -0.78
CA GLY A 169 4.33 5.27 -0.88
C GLY A 169 4.83 3.83 -0.71
N ALA A 170 4.20 3.07 0.18
CA ALA A 170 4.51 1.66 0.39
C ALA A 170 4.01 0.77 -0.76
N HIS A 171 2.90 1.13 -1.39
CA HIS A 171 2.45 0.49 -2.62
C HIS A 171 3.49 0.65 -3.75
N LEU A 172 4.08 1.85 -3.89
CA LEU A 172 5.08 2.13 -4.92
C LEU A 172 6.44 1.46 -4.62
N ARG A 173 7.00 1.65 -3.42
CA ARG A 173 8.40 1.29 -3.11
C ARG A 173 8.57 0.31 -1.96
N GLY A 174 7.48 -0.15 -1.37
CA GLY A 174 7.49 -1.06 -0.23
C GLY A 174 7.61 -0.34 1.13
N PRO A 175 7.21 -1.03 2.22
CA PRO A 175 7.29 -0.53 3.60
C PRO A 175 8.66 -0.02 4.04
N ASP A 176 9.73 -0.75 3.69
CA ASP A 176 11.10 -0.42 4.10
C ASP A 176 11.54 0.94 3.56
N GLN A 177 11.20 1.26 2.30
CA GLN A 177 11.57 2.53 1.67
C GLN A 177 10.77 3.69 2.26
N VAL A 178 9.50 3.48 2.63
CA VAL A 178 8.71 4.49 3.35
C VAL A 178 9.35 4.77 4.71
N VAL A 179 9.71 3.74 5.47
CA VAL A 179 10.36 3.95 6.78
C VAL A 179 11.70 4.65 6.63
N ASN A 180 12.52 4.24 5.65
CA ASN A 180 13.78 4.90 5.34
C ASN A 180 13.58 6.39 5.02
N LEU A 181 12.59 6.74 4.21
CA LEU A 181 12.23 8.13 3.93
C LEU A 181 11.79 8.88 5.19
N LEU A 182 10.90 8.31 6.00
CA LEU A 182 10.40 8.97 7.21
C LEU A 182 11.53 9.26 8.21
N VAL A 183 12.42 8.28 8.42
CA VAL A 183 13.51 8.34 9.39
C VAL A 183 14.68 9.19 8.91
N THR A 184 15.10 9.04 7.65
CA THR A 184 16.36 9.63 7.15
C THR A 184 16.16 10.75 6.13
N ALA A 185 14.92 10.97 5.67
CA ALA A 185 14.61 11.84 4.53
C ALA A 185 15.23 11.42 3.19
N LYS A 186 15.77 10.20 3.07
CA LYS A 186 16.29 9.67 1.81
C LYS A 186 15.16 9.30 0.85
N VAL A 187 15.10 9.97 -0.30
CA VAL A 187 14.11 9.73 -1.36
C VAL A 187 14.53 8.53 -2.23
N SER A 188 13.57 7.68 -2.56
CA SER A 188 13.73 6.53 -3.46
C SER A 188 12.79 6.63 -4.66
N HIS A 189 13.13 5.96 -5.76
CA HIS A 189 12.35 5.93 -7.00
C HIS A 189 12.07 4.51 -7.47
N ASP A 190 10.96 4.32 -8.18
CA ASP A 190 10.65 3.07 -8.88
C ASP A 190 11.49 2.91 -10.15
N GLU A 191 11.24 1.84 -10.88
CA GLU A 191 11.99 1.49 -12.09
C GLU A 191 11.64 2.39 -13.28
N PHE A 192 10.55 3.15 -13.19
CA PHE A 192 10.17 4.20 -14.15
C PHE A 192 10.63 5.60 -13.72
N GLY A 193 11.29 5.72 -12.56
CA GLY A 193 11.77 6.98 -12.01
C GLY A 193 10.74 7.78 -11.21
N THR A 194 9.56 7.22 -10.93
CA THR A 194 8.51 7.81 -10.09
C THR A 194 9.02 7.94 -8.65
N SER A 195 8.87 9.12 -8.07
CA SER A 195 9.33 9.41 -6.71
C SER A 195 8.36 8.90 -5.64
N ILE A 196 8.89 8.31 -4.56
CA ILE A 196 8.09 7.97 -3.39
C ILE A 196 7.43 9.20 -2.76
N VAL A 197 8.10 10.37 -2.79
CA VAL A 197 7.54 11.62 -2.26
C VAL A 197 6.41 12.12 -3.15
N GLU A 198 6.53 11.98 -4.47
CA GLU A 198 5.46 12.30 -5.41
C GLU A 198 4.22 11.44 -5.18
N TYR A 199 4.39 10.13 -4.94
CA TYR A 199 3.26 9.25 -4.58
C TYR A 199 2.62 9.66 -3.25
N MET A 200 3.43 9.92 -2.22
CA MET A 200 2.93 10.36 -0.91
C MET A 200 2.18 11.70 -0.98
N GLU A 201 2.60 12.61 -1.86
CA GLU A 201 1.91 13.86 -2.15
C GLU A 201 0.60 13.61 -2.90
N MET A 202 0.67 12.87 -4.01
CA MET A 202 -0.46 12.60 -4.90
C MET A 202 -1.61 11.91 -4.17
N PHE A 203 -1.30 10.97 -3.28
CA PHE A 203 -2.29 10.20 -2.53
C PHE A 203 -2.41 10.66 -1.07
N GLY A 204 -1.82 11.80 -0.72
CA GLY A 204 -1.94 12.38 0.61
C GLY A 204 -3.31 13.01 0.85
N GLY A 205 -3.85 12.82 2.06
CA GLY A 205 -5.04 13.53 2.53
C GLY A 205 -6.39 12.90 2.18
N TYR A 206 -6.44 11.65 1.71
CA TYR A 206 -7.69 10.90 1.61
C TYR A 206 -8.12 10.39 2.99
N ASP A 207 -9.43 10.31 3.22
CA ASP A 207 -10.03 9.75 4.43
C ASP A 207 -9.86 8.23 4.43
N MET A 208 -8.74 7.81 5.00
CA MET A 208 -8.38 6.42 5.19
C MET A 208 -8.24 6.12 6.68
N ARG A 209 -8.86 5.04 7.13
CA ARG A 209 -8.68 4.49 8.48
C ARG A 209 -8.31 3.02 8.41
N ILE A 210 -7.70 2.50 9.47
CA ILE A 210 -7.27 1.10 9.50
C ILE A 210 -8.45 0.14 9.48
N GLU A 211 -9.61 0.56 10.01
CA GLU A 211 -10.85 -0.21 9.98
C GLU A 211 -11.44 -0.32 8.55
N ASN A 212 -10.97 0.49 7.61
CA ASN A 212 -11.37 0.42 6.19
C ASN A 212 -10.52 -0.57 5.39
N LEU A 213 -9.41 -1.03 5.97
CA LEU A 213 -8.49 -1.95 5.32
C LEU A 213 -8.96 -3.38 5.44
#